data_AF-A0A926BUU3-F1
#
_entry.id   AF-A0A926BUU3-F1
#
_cell.length_a   1.000
_cell.length_b   1.000
_cell.length_c   1.000
_cell.angle_alpha   90.00
_cell.angle_beta   90.00
_cell.angle_gamma   90.00
#
_symmetry.space_group_name_H-M   'P 1'
#
loop_
_entity.id
_entity.type
_entity.pdbx_description
1 polymer ?
#
loop_
_entity_poly.entity_id
_entity_poly.type
_entity_poly.pdbx_seq_one_letter_code
_entity_poly.pdbx_strand_id
1 'polypeptide(L)'
;MQTTTIGIIPHEAQPSSADPRIAFAMRLASALHRYGSPTHRLEEAMTQVLATLGLEGLFFSIPTGIFAGFGPPEEQRTAIIRADLGQINLEKLALLDDLVRRVISGTLDVVEADIALKSIVQRPRRYGHFIRFVCFALASATAARSLGGGWREIAVASTIGMMTGALMALAGRSEQARRVVETLAAILAGALAVVAARLIFPVSTFIP
;
A
#
# COMPACT_ATOMS: atom_id res chain seq x y z
N MET A 1 -36.62 28.45 -29.28
CA MET A 1 -36.08 27.21 -28.67
C MET A 1 -34.80 27.59 -27.95
N GLN A 2 -34.85 27.62 -26.62
CA GLN A 2 -33.75 28.05 -25.76
C GLN A 2 -32.70 26.95 -25.65
N THR A 3 -31.47 27.27 -25.99
CA THR A 3 -30.29 26.43 -25.76
C THR A 3 -29.84 26.67 -24.32
N THR A 4 -30.19 25.76 -23.41
CA THR A 4 -29.72 25.79 -22.02
C THR A 4 -28.23 25.48 -21.98
N THR A 5 -27.43 26.52 -21.87
CA THR A 5 -26.01 26.48 -21.53
C THR A 5 -25.85 25.82 -20.16
N ILE A 6 -25.25 24.63 -20.11
CA ILE A 6 -24.76 24.02 -18.87
C ILE A 6 -23.59 24.89 -18.42
N GLY A 7 -23.86 25.75 -17.43
CA GLY A 7 -22.84 26.52 -16.74
C GLY A 7 -21.84 25.58 -16.10
N ILE A 8 -20.59 25.65 -16.57
CA ILE A 8 -19.44 25.06 -15.90
C ILE A 8 -19.33 25.74 -14.53
N ILE A 9 -19.68 25.02 -13.48
CA ILE A 9 -19.46 25.43 -12.10
C ILE A 9 -17.93 25.56 -11.92
N PRO A 10 -17.41 26.71 -11.48
CA PRO A 10 -15.98 26.84 -11.19
C PRO A 10 -15.56 25.79 -10.18
N HIS A 11 -14.43 25.13 -10.42
CA HIS A 11 -13.80 24.19 -9.50
C HIS A 11 -13.16 24.94 -8.30
N GLU A 12 -13.97 25.68 -7.54
CA GLU A 12 -13.60 26.37 -6.31
C GLU A 12 -14.27 25.69 -5.11
N ALA A 13 -13.82 24.47 -4.79
CA ALA A 13 -14.09 23.86 -3.48
C ALA A 13 -13.05 22.79 -3.15
N GLN A 14 -11.76 23.15 -3.16
CA GLN A 14 -10.90 22.57 -2.15
C GLN A 14 -11.29 23.27 -0.85
N PRO A 15 -11.81 22.58 0.17
CA PRO A 15 -11.96 23.22 1.47
C PRO A 15 -10.56 23.60 1.91
N SER A 16 -10.26 24.89 1.93
CA SER A 16 -9.20 25.41 2.77
C SER A 16 -9.55 24.96 4.19
N SER A 17 -8.95 23.87 4.64
CA SER A 17 -8.87 23.63 6.07
C SER A 17 -8.01 24.76 6.60
N ALA A 18 -8.63 25.85 7.04
CA ALA A 18 -7.95 26.94 7.72
C ALA A 18 -7.20 26.41 8.96
N ASP A 19 -7.63 25.26 9.49
CA ASP A 19 -6.96 24.56 10.57
C ASP A 19 -5.87 23.58 10.07
N PRO A 20 -4.58 23.80 10.41
CA PRO A 20 -3.49 22.91 10.06
C PRO A 20 -3.65 21.49 10.64
N ARG A 21 -4.42 21.31 11.73
CA ARG A 21 -4.69 20.01 12.35
C ARG A 21 -5.55 19.11 11.45
N ILE A 22 -6.57 19.69 10.81
CA ILE A 22 -7.44 18.99 9.86
C ILE A 22 -6.61 18.56 8.65
N ALA A 23 -5.77 19.46 8.11
CA ALA A 23 -4.87 19.14 7.00
C ALA A 23 -3.93 17.97 7.34
N PHE A 24 -3.33 17.99 8.54
CA PHE A 24 -2.49 16.91 9.03
C PHE A 24 -3.26 15.59 9.15
N ALA A 25 -4.44 15.59 9.78
CA ALA A 25 -5.26 14.41 9.97
C ALA A 25 -5.65 13.76 8.62
N MET A 26 -6.05 14.57 7.63
CA MET A 26 -6.37 14.07 6.29
C MET A 26 -5.15 13.44 5.60
N ARG A 27 -3.97 14.05 5.70
CA ARG A 27 -2.73 13.50 5.13
C ARG A 27 -2.32 12.20 5.82
N LEU A 28 -2.45 12.13 7.15
CA LEU A 28 -2.12 10.94 7.93
C LEU A 28 -3.04 9.77 7.57
N ALA A 29 -4.35 9.99 7.55
CA ALA A 29 -5.33 8.98 7.12
C ALA A 29 -5.04 8.48 5.70
N SER A 30 -4.76 9.41 4.77
CA SER A 30 -4.39 9.07 3.39
C SER A 30 -3.12 8.23 3.32
N ALA A 31 -2.11 8.54 4.14
CA ALA A 31 -0.86 7.81 4.17
C ALA A 31 -1.04 6.39 4.77
N LEU A 32 -1.76 6.27 5.89
CA LEU A 32 -2.08 4.99 6.51
C LEU A 32 -2.82 4.07 5.55
N HIS A 33 -3.84 4.61 4.86
CA HIS A 33 -4.60 3.87 3.85
C HIS A 33 -3.71 3.42 2.69
N ARG A 34 -2.93 4.35 2.11
CA ARG A 34 -2.05 4.09 0.98
C ARG A 34 -1.01 3.00 1.24
N TYR A 35 -0.51 2.90 2.47
CA TYR A 35 0.52 1.92 2.83
C TYR A 35 -0.02 0.61 3.40
N GLY A 36 -1.35 0.45 3.44
CA GLY A 36 -1.99 -0.83 3.71
C GLY A 36 -2.45 -1.03 5.16
N SER A 37 -2.73 0.05 5.90
CA SER A 37 -3.40 -0.07 7.19
C SER A 37 -4.77 -0.73 7.02
N PRO A 38 -5.13 -1.73 7.85
CA PRO A 38 -6.49 -2.25 7.88
C PRO A 38 -7.49 -1.14 8.22
N THR A 39 -8.67 -1.16 7.61
CA THR A 39 -9.74 -0.15 7.80
C THR A 39 -10.05 0.09 9.27
N HIS A 40 -10.38 -0.97 10.03
CA HIS A 40 -10.74 -0.85 11.44
C HIS A 40 -9.62 -0.20 12.28
N ARG A 41 -8.36 -0.58 12.04
CA ARG A 41 -7.20 0.01 12.74
C ARG A 41 -7.00 1.47 12.36
N LEU A 42 -7.21 1.81 11.09
CA LEU A 42 -7.11 3.19 10.62
C LEU A 42 -8.18 4.06 11.28
N GLU A 43 -9.43 3.62 11.29
CA GLU A 43 -10.56 4.37 11.87
C GLU A 43 -10.40 4.55 13.38
N GLU A 44 -9.99 3.50 14.10
CA GLU A 44 -9.69 3.58 15.54
C GLU A 44 -8.53 4.54 15.83
N ALA A 45 -7.43 4.42 15.09
CA ALA A 45 -6.27 5.30 15.24
C ALA A 45 -6.61 6.76 14.96
N MET A 46 -7.35 7.04 13.88
CA MET A 46 -7.76 8.40 13.54
C MET A 46 -8.74 8.98 14.55
N THR A 47 -9.63 8.16 15.13
CA THR A 47 -10.51 8.59 16.22
C THR A 47 -9.71 9.09 17.41
N GLN A 48 -8.67 8.34 17.81
CA GLN A 48 -7.79 8.76 18.91
C GLN A 48 -6.97 10.01 18.56
N VAL A 49 -6.43 10.09 17.33
CA VAL A 49 -5.70 11.28 16.86
C VAL A 49 -6.58 12.52 16.87
N LEU A 50 -7.83 12.43 16.39
CA LEU A 50 -8.76 13.56 16.42
C LEU A 50 -9.03 14.04 17.85
N ALA A 51 -9.26 13.10 18.78
CA ALA A 51 -9.46 13.41 20.20
C ALA A 51 -8.24 14.14 20.80
N THR A 52 -7.01 13.66 20.55
CA THR A 52 -5.78 14.32 21.01
C THR A 52 -5.61 15.72 20.41
N LEU A 53 -6.00 15.91 19.15
CA LEU A 53 -5.91 17.21 18.46
C LEU A 53 -7.02 18.19 18.85
N GLY A 54 -8.00 17.76 19.66
CA GLY A 54 -9.17 18.54 20.03
C GLY A 54 -10.09 18.82 18.83
N LEU A 55 -10.19 17.87 17.90
CA LEU A 55 -11.04 17.95 16.72
C LEU A 55 -12.24 17.02 16.87
N GLU A 56 -13.43 17.54 16.66
CA GLU A 56 -14.64 16.72 16.48
C GLU A 56 -14.73 16.26 15.03
N GLY A 57 -14.81 14.94 14.81
CA GLY A 57 -14.90 14.37 13.49
C GLY A 57 -14.85 12.85 13.46
N LEU A 58 -14.93 12.29 12.25
CA LEU A 58 -14.87 10.86 12.01
C LEU A 58 -14.13 10.57 10.71
N PHE A 59 -13.50 9.39 10.66
CA PHE A 59 -12.94 8.83 9.44
C PHE A 59 -13.63 7.50 9.14
N PHE A 60 -13.95 7.30 7.86
CA PHE A 60 -14.50 6.06 7.34
C PHE A 60 -13.78 5.68 6.04
N SER A 61 -13.30 4.45 5.94
CA SER A 61 -12.43 4.03 4.85
C SER A 61 -13.00 2.87 4.04
N ILE A 62 -13.02 3.04 2.73
CA ILE A 62 -13.32 2.00 1.72
C ILE A 62 -12.06 1.71 0.89
N PRO A 63 -12.00 0.62 0.10
CA PRO A 63 -10.76 0.22 -0.58
C PRO A 63 -10.09 1.27 -1.45
N THR A 64 -10.85 2.23 -1.99
CA THR A 64 -10.37 3.27 -2.93
C THR A 64 -10.71 4.69 -2.48
N GLY A 65 -11.12 4.87 -1.22
CA GLY A 65 -11.56 6.17 -0.74
C GLY A 65 -11.62 6.28 0.77
N ILE A 66 -11.49 7.51 1.25
CA ILE A 66 -11.62 7.86 2.66
C ILE A 66 -12.64 8.99 2.74
N PHE A 67 -13.62 8.83 3.62
CA PHE A 67 -14.56 9.87 4.01
C PHE A 67 -14.08 10.45 5.33
N ALA A 68 -13.91 11.77 5.39
CA ALA A 68 -13.51 12.48 6.58
C ALA A 68 -14.58 13.52 6.90
N GLY A 69 -15.24 13.40 8.05
CA GLY A 69 -16.20 14.38 8.56
C GLY A 69 -15.57 15.20 9.67
N PHE A 70 -15.79 16.52 9.66
CA PHE A 70 -15.32 17.42 10.72
C PHE A 70 -16.42 18.37 11.18
N GLY A 71 -16.46 18.67 12.48
CA GLY A 71 -17.45 19.53 13.11
C GLY A 71 -18.60 18.76 13.77
N PRO A 72 -19.55 19.49 14.40
CA PRO A 72 -20.67 18.89 15.10
C PRO A 72 -21.63 18.20 14.11
N PRO A 73 -22.43 17.21 14.55
CA PRO A 73 -23.29 16.41 13.68
C PRO A 73 -24.24 17.23 12.79
N GLU A 74 -24.71 18.38 13.27
CA GLU A 74 -25.67 19.24 12.55
C GLU A 74 -25.01 20.14 11.48
N GLU A 75 -23.70 20.37 11.56
CA GLU A 75 -22.94 21.22 10.62
C GLU A 75 -21.70 20.52 10.06
N GLN A 76 -21.73 19.18 10.02
CA GLN A 76 -20.57 18.37 9.68
C GLN A 76 -20.12 18.59 8.23
N ARG A 77 -18.87 19.02 8.05
CA ARG A 77 -18.25 19.16 6.74
C ARG A 77 -17.55 17.87 6.36
N THR A 78 -18.01 17.27 5.26
CA THR A 78 -17.47 15.99 4.77
C THR A 78 -16.55 16.21 3.57
N ALA A 79 -15.33 15.70 3.67
CA ALA A 79 -14.36 15.61 2.59
C ALA A 79 -14.25 14.15 2.12
N ILE A 80 -14.20 13.98 0.80
CA ILE A 80 -13.96 12.67 0.18
C ILE A 80 -12.55 12.71 -0.41
N ILE A 81 -11.69 11.84 0.10
CA ILE A 81 -10.33 11.67 -0.39
C ILE A 81 -10.30 10.43 -1.26
N ARG A 82 -9.98 10.60 -2.54
CA ARG A 82 -9.74 9.45 -3.42
C ARG A 82 -8.36 8.88 -3.11
N ALA A 83 -8.35 7.67 -2.58
CA ALA A 83 -7.12 6.98 -2.28
C ALA A 83 -6.69 6.20 -3.52
N ASP A 84 -5.52 6.53 -4.06
CA ASP A 84 -4.88 5.64 -5.02
C ASP A 84 -4.58 4.32 -4.30
N LEU A 85 -4.80 3.20 -5.00
CA LEU A 85 -4.33 1.88 -4.58
C LEU A 85 -2.79 1.91 -4.57
N GLY A 86 -2.24 2.43 -3.47
CA GLY A 86 -0.81 2.53 -3.26
C GLY A 86 -0.17 1.15 -3.17
N GLN A 87 1.13 1.09 -3.41
CA GLN A 87 1.88 -0.12 -3.08
C GLN A 87 2.04 -0.21 -1.57
N ILE A 88 1.59 -1.34 -1.00
CA ILE A 88 1.83 -1.69 0.39
C ILE A 88 3.31 -1.51 0.70
N ASN A 89 3.59 -0.78 1.77
CA ASN A 89 4.95 -0.55 2.24
C ASN A 89 4.97 -0.68 3.76
N LEU A 90 5.33 -1.87 4.22
CA LEU A 90 5.30 -2.22 5.65
C LEU A 90 6.29 -1.40 6.47
N GLU A 91 7.41 -0.95 5.87
CA GLU A 91 8.35 -0.06 6.56
C GLU A 91 7.71 1.29 6.84
N LYS A 92 7.08 1.90 5.82
CA LYS A 92 6.39 3.19 6.00
C LYS A 92 5.18 3.04 6.91
N LEU A 93 4.44 1.96 6.80
CA LEU A 93 3.31 1.68 7.68
C LEU A 93 3.75 1.57 9.14
N ALA A 94 4.85 0.87 9.43
CA ALA A 94 5.39 0.79 10.79
C ALA A 94 5.84 2.16 11.32
N LEU A 95 6.47 2.99 10.48
CA LEU A 95 6.85 4.35 10.88
C LEU A 95 5.64 5.26 11.10
N LEU A 96 4.56 5.08 10.34
CA LEU A 96 3.31 5.80 10.56
C LEU A 96 2.61 5.34 11.83
N ASP A 97 2.59 4.04 12.12
CA ASP A 97 2.06 3.51 13.38
C ASP A 97 2.82 4.09 14.59
N ASP A 98 4.15 4.23 14.49
CA ASP A 98 4.96 4.91 15.52
C ASP A 98 4.61 6.40 15.64
N LEU A 99 4.49 7.11 14.50
CA LEU A 99 4.07 8.51 14.47
C LEU A 99 2.70 8.70 15.13
N VAL A 100 1.72 7.85 14.80
CA VAL A 100 0.37 7.86 15.40
C VAL A 100 0.47 7.72 16.92
N ARG A 101 1.24 6.75 17.42
CA ARG A 101 1.43 6.54 18.88
C ARG A 101 2.02 7.79 19.54
N ARG A 102 3.01 8.41 18.91
CA ARG A 102 3.66 9.63 19.43
C ARG A 102 2.69 10.81 19.46
N VAL A 103 1.90 11.00 18.41
CA VAL A 103 0.83 12.01 18.39
C VAL A 103 -0.18 11.74 19.51
N ILE A 104 -0.73 10.52 19.61
CA ILE A 104 -1.72 10.17 20.64
C ILE A 104 -1.17 10.39 22.06
N SER A 105 0.11 10.09 22.29
CA SER A 105 0.77 10.32 23.59
C SER A 105 1.02 11.81 23.91
N GLY A 106 0.75 12.73 22.98
CA GLY A 106 1.03 14.16 23.13
C GLY A 106 2.52 14.51 23.10
N THR A 107 3.39 13.60 22.64
CA THR A 107 4.85 13.84 22.59
C THR A 107 5.32 14.64 21.38
N LEU A 108 4.43 14.85 20.40
CA LEU A 108 4.69 15.63 19.19
C LEU A 108 3.61 16.68 19.00
N ASP A 109 4.02 17.91 18.71
CA ASP A 109 3.10 18.93 18.22
C ASP A 109 2.70 18.65 16.76
N VAL A 110 1.59 19.23 16.31
CA VAL A 110 1.01 19.08 14.97
C VAL A 110 2.02 19.45 13.88
N VAL A 111 2.78 20.52 14.09
CA VAL A 111 3.79 20.99 13.14
C VAL A 111 4.91 19.96 13.00
N GLU A 112 5.40 19.43 14.12
CA GLU A 112 6.44 18.39 14.15
C GLU A 112 5.95 17.07 13.55
N ALA A 113 4.69 16.71 13.83
CA ALA A 113 4.05 15.53 13.30
C ALA A 113 3.88 15.61 11.77
N ASP A 114 3.51 16.77 11.21
CA ASP A 114 3.41 16.97 9.75
C ASP A 114 4.79 16.91 9.08
N ILE A 115 5.84 17.44 9.71
CA ILE A 115 7.23 17.29 9.24
C ILE A 115 7.65 15.82 9.25
N ALA A 116 7.41 15.11 10.35
CA ALA A 116 7.71 13.70 10.48
C ALA A 116 6.97 12.87 9.42
N LEU A 117 5.67 13.12 9.22
CA LEU A 117 4.86 12.49 8.18
C LEU A 117 5.46 12.68 6.79
N LYS A 118 5.80 13.92 6.42
CA LYS A 118 6.45 14.23 5.15
C LYS A 118 7.76 13.48 4.98
N SER A 119 8.57 13.40 6.03
CA SER A 119 9.84 12.65 5.99
C SER A 119 9.64 11.16 5.74
N ILE A 120 8.63 10.53 6.37
CA ILE A 120 8.30 9.11 6.18
C ILE A 120 7.83 8.86 4.74
N VAL A 121 6.97 9.74 4.22
CA VAL A 121 6.44 9.64 2.85
C VAL A 121 7.56 9.78 1.82
N GLN A 122 8.54 10.65 2.05
CA GLN A 122 9.67 10.88 1.15
C GLN A 122 10.79 9.84 1.24
N ARG A 123 10.83 9.01 2.30
CA ARG A 123 11.88 7.98 2.44
C ARG A 123 11.96 7.06 1.22
N PRO A 124 13.18 6.82 0.68
CA PRO A 124 13.40 5.84 -0.38
C PRO A 124 13.18 4.42 0.16
N ARG A 125 13.11 3.44 -0.75
CA ARG A 125 13.01 2.03 -0.36
C ARG A 125 14.30 1.60 0.33
N ARG A 126 14.21 1.02 1.54
CA ARG A 126 15.36 0.51 2.30
C ARG A 126 16.05 -0.68 1.64
N TYR A 127 15.28 -1.58 1.02
CA TYR A 127 15.83 -2.81 0.44
C TYR A 127 16.18 -2.67 -1.04
N GLY A 128 17.45 -2.91 -1.35
CA GLY A 128 17.98 -2.97 -2.71
C GLY A 128 17.38 -4.11 -3.54
N HIS A 129 17.77 -4.19 -4.81
CA HIS A 129 17.29 -5.22 -5.73
C HIS A 129 17.82 -6.61 -5.39
N PHE A 130 19.07 -6.71 -4.93
CA PHE A 130 19.70 -7.99 -4.58
C PHE A 130 18.96 -8.74 -3.47
N ILE A 131 18.68 -8.07 -2.34
CA ILE A 131 17.92 -8.67 -1.22
C ILE A 131 16.54 -9.13 -1.69
N ARG A 132 15.87 -8.34 -2.54
CA ARG A 132 14.59 -8.72 -3.12
C ARG A 132 14.70 -10.02 -3.93
N PHE A 133 15.71 -10.18 -4.78
CA PHE A 133 15.90 -11.41 -5.56
C PHE A 133 16.07 -12.65 -4.69
N VAL A 134 16.86 -12.54 -3.63
CA VAL A 134 17.06 -13.62 -2.65
C VAL A 134 15.74 -13.95 -1.95
N CYS A 135 14.96 -12.95 -1.53
CA CYS A 135 13.66 -13.17 -0.91
C CYS A 135 12.66 -13.84 -1.86
N PHE A 136 12.62 -13.44 -3.14
CA PHE A 136 11.76 -14.08 -4.14
C PHE A 136 12.13 -15.55 -4.35
N ALA A 137 13.42 -15.85 -4.49
CA ALA A 137 13.90 -17.23 -4.61
C ALA A 137 13.52 -18.06 -3.38
N LEU A 138 13.77 -17.54 -2.17
CA LEU A 138 13.49 -18.24 -0.91
C LEU A 138 11.99 -18.43 -0.67
N ALA A 139 11.16 -17.45 -1.01
CA ALA A 139 9.70 -17.57 -0.91
C ALA A 139 9.19 -18.67 -1.83
N SER A 140 9.64 -18.69 -3.10
CA SER A 140 9.26 -19.73 -4.06
C SER A 140 9.80 -21.12 -3.66
N ALA A 141 11.02 -21.21 -3.15
CA ALA A 141 11.61 -22.43 -2.60
C ALA A 141 10.74 -23.01 -1.47
N THR A 142 10.32 -22.14 -0.55
CA THR A 142 9.50 -22.52 0.60
C THR A 142 8.11 -22.98 0.16
N ALA A 143 7.49 -22.26 -0.78
CA ALA A 143 6.21 -22.66 -1.36
C ALA A 143 6.29 -24.05 -2.02
N ALA A 144 7.34 -24.31 -2.82
CA ALA A 144 7.55 -25.62 -3.44
C ALA A 144 7.70 -26.73 -2.40
N ARG A 145 8.48 -26.49 -1.33
CA ARG A 145 8.65 -27.47 -0.26
C ARG A 145 7.35 -27.71 0.52
N SER A 146 6.57 -26.67 0.80
CA SER A 146 5.28 -26.78 1.51
C SER A 146 4.23 -27.56 0.71
N LEU A 147 4.32 -27.55 -0.63
CA LEU A 147 3.47 -28.35 -1.53
C LEU A 147 3.99 -29.78 -1.73
N GLY A 148 5.00 -30.22 -0.97
CA GLY A 148 5.56 -31.57 -1.07
C GLY A 148 6.63 -31.76 -2.15
N GLY A 149 7.13 -30.67 -2.74
CA GLY A 149 8.21 -30.73 -3.72
C GLY A 149 9.54 -31.20 -3.12
N GLY A 150 10.29 -31.99 -3.88
CA GLY A 150 11.65 -32.41 -3.54
C GLY A 150 12.70 -31.35 -3.87
N TRP A 151 13.98 -31.73 -3.78
CA TRP A 151 15.10 -30.80 -4.02
C TRP A 151 15.12 -30.22 -5.44
N ARG A 152 14.67 -31.01 -6.43
CA ARG A 152 14.60 -30.58 -7.83
C ARG A 152 13.53 -29.51 -8.03
N GLU A 153 12.35 -29.73 -7.46
CA GLU A 153 11.23 -28.80 -7.50
C GLU A 153 11.58 -27.50 -6.77
N ILE A 154 12.30 -27.58 -5.65
CA ILE A 154 12.83 -26.41 -4.94
C ILE A 154 13.79 -25.61 -5.83
N ALA A 155 14.74 -26.25 -6.50
CA ALA A 155 15.71 -25.57 -7.37
C ALA A 155 15.02 -24.86 -8.55
N VAL A 156 14.05 -25.53 -9.18
CA VAL A 156 13.25 -24.96 -10.27
C VAL A 156 12.42 -23.77 -9.77
N ALA A 157 11.68 -23.95 -8.67
CA ALA A 157 10.84 -22.89 -8.10
C ALA A 157 11.67 -21.68 -7.65
N SER A 158 12.82 -21.90 -7.04
CA SER A 158 13.75 -20.83 -6.64
C SER A 158 14.23 -20.02 -7.85
N THR A 159 14.57 -20.70 -8.94
CA THR A 159 15.03 -20.06 -10.19
C THR A 159 13.91 -19.24 -10.82
N ILE A 160 12.70 -19.81 -10.92
CA ILE A 160 11.52 -19.11 -11.43
C ILE A 160 11.22 -17.88 -10.56
N GLY A 161 11.20 -18.04 -9.24
CA GLY A 161 10.98 -16.95 -8.29
C GLY A 161 12.00 -15.82 -8.46
N MET A 162 13.29 -16.16 -8.55
CA MET A 162 14.35 -15.18 -8.80
C MET A 162 14.15 -14.41 -10.10
N MET A 163 13.79 -15.10 -11.20
CA MET A 163 13.49 -14.44 -12.49
C MET A 163 12.26 -13.54 -12.41
N THR A 164 11.20 -13.97 -11.72
CA THR A 164 10.02 -13.13 -11.45
C THR A 164 10.40 -11.87 -10.66
N GLY A 165 11.24 -12.00 -9.64
CA GLY A 165 11.77 -10.87 -8.88
C GLY A 165 12.59 -9.90 -9.74
N ALA A 166 13.41 -10.44 -10.65
CA ALA A 166 14.18 -9.66 -11.62
C ALA A 166 13.28 -8.87 -12.57
N LEU A 167 12.28 -9.52 -13.16
CA LEU A 167 11.30 -8.86 -14.02
C LEU A 167 10.56 -7.75 -13.26
N MET A 168 10.10 -8.01 -12.04
CA MET A 168 9.47 -7.00 -11.18
C MET A 168 10.40 -5.82 -10.84
N ALA A 169 11.71 -6.03 -10.75
CA ALA A 169 12.66 -4.95 -10.58
C ALA A 169 12.76 -4.05 -11.82
N LEU A 170 12.65 -4.62 -13.03
CA LEU A 170 12.66 -3.87 -14.30
C LEU A 170 11.38 -3.05 -14.52
N ALA A 171 10.24 -3.45 -13.93
CA ALA A 171 8.97 -2.71 -14.04
C ALA A 171 9.02 -1.28 -13.49
N GLY A 172 10.01 -0.97 -12.64
CA GLY A 172 10.17 0.37 -12.07
C GLY A 172 9.00 0.80 -11.18
N ARG A 173 8.61 2.08 -11.27
CA ARG A 173 7.56 2.69 -10.42
C ARG A 173 6.22 2.89 -11.14
N SER A 174 6.14 2.59 -12.44
CA SER A 174 4.90 2.77 -13.21
C SER A 174 3.94 1.62 -12.98
N GLU A 175 2.69 1.92 -12.62
CA GLU A 175 1.66 0.91 -12.39
C GLU A 175 1.30 0.16 -13.68
N GLN A 176 1.30 0.84 -14.82
CA GLN A 176 1.07 0.23 -16.13
C GLN A 176 2.17 -0.77 -16.48
N ALA A 177 3.44 -0.37 -16.28
CA ALA A 177 4.58 -1.26 -16.50
C ALA A 177 4.53 -2.48 -15.58
N ARG A 178 4.13 -2.31 -14.32
CA ARG A 178 4.00 -3.40 -13.35
C ARG A 178 2.96 -4.43 -13.78
N ARG A 179 1.79 -3.99 -14.28
CA ARG A 179 0.75 -4.89 -14.79
C ARG A 179 1.24 -5.71 -15.99
N VAL A 180 1.92 -5.09 -16.93
CA VAL A 180 2.48 -5.80 -18.10
C VAL A 180 3.54 -6.81 -17.66
N VAL A 181 4.44 -6.41 -16.77
CA VAL A 181 5.50 -7.28 -16.24
C VAL A 181 4.94 -8.45 -15.44
N GLU A 182 3.85 -8.25 -14.68
CA GLU A 182 3.17 -9.33 -13.95
C GLU A 182 2.64 -10.40 -14.90
N THR A 183 1.95 -9.99 -15.97
CA THR A 183 1.48 -10.90 -17.02
C THR A 183 2.66 -11.63 -17.69
N LEU A 184 3.72 -10.92 -18.05
CA LEU A 184 4.92 -11.53 -18.65
C LEU A 184 5.60 -12.52 -17.71
N ALA A 185 5.71 -12.18 -16.42
CA ALA A 185 6.29 -13.05 -15.42
C ALA A 185 5.47 -14.34 -15.24
N ALA A 186 4.14 -14.26 -15.28
CA ALA A 186 3.26 -15.42 -15.21
C ALA A 186 3.45 -16.35 -16.43
N ILE A 187 3.50 -15.79 -17.65
CA ILE A 187 3.74 -16.54 -18.88
C ILE A 187 5.12 -17.23 -18.83
N LEU A 188 6.16 -16.50 -18.45
CA LEU A 188 7.52 -17.04 -18.35
C LEU A 188 7.64 -18.12 -17.27
N ALA A 189 7.02 -17.91 -16.10
CA ALA A 189 6.99 -18.90 -15.03
C ALA A 189 6.30 -20.19 -15.48
N GLY A 190 5.15 -20.09 -16.17
CA GLY A 190 4.45 -21.23 -16.73
C GLY A 190 5.27 -21.98 -17.78
N ALA A 191 5.88 -21.25 -18.72
CA ALA A 191 6.74 -21.85 -19.75
C ALA A 191 7.94 -22.60 -19.14
N LEU A 192 8.62 -21.98 -18.18
CA LEU A 192 9.77 -22.60 -17.48
C LEU A 192 9.34 -23.83 -16.67
N ALA A 193 8.18 -23.78 -16.02
CA ALA A 193 7.64 -24.93 -15.30
C ALA A 193 7.36 -26.12 -16.24
N VAL A 194 6.79 -25.86 -17.43
CA VAL A 194 6.55 -26.91 -18.45
C VAL A 194 7.87 -27.49 -18.97
N VAL A 195 8.85 -26.65 -19.27
CA VAL A 195 10.18 -27.10 -19.72
C VAL A 195 10.85 -27.95 -18.63
N ALA A 196 10.82 -27.48 -17.38
CA ALA A 196 11.34 -28.21 -16.24
C ALA A 196 10.64 -29.57 -16.06
N ALA A 197 9.30 -29.62 -16.18
CA ALA A 197 8.56 -30.87 -16.13
C ALA A 197 9.00 -31.84 -17.25
N ARG A 198 9.24 -31.35 -18.47
CA ARG A 198 9.66 -32.24 -19.59
C ARG A 198 11.09 -32.75 -19.43
N LEU A 199 11.98 -31.97 -18.85
CA LEU A 199 13.40 -32.33 -18.72
C LEU A 199 13.74 -33.11 -17.44
N ILE A 200 12.92 -33.03 -16.40
CA ILE A 200 13.29 -33.47 -15.04
C ILE A 200 12.53 -34.74 -14.58
N PHE A 201 11.65 -35.33 -15.40
CA PHE A 201 10.84 -36.49 -14.94
C PHE A 201 11.69 -37.74 -14.60
N PRO A 202 11.33 -38.49 -13.51
CA PRO A 202 10.09 -38.36 -12.76
C PRO A 202 10.14 -37.27 -11.68
N VAL A 203 9.15 -36.36 -11.72
CA VAL A 203 8.84 -35.43 -10.62
C VAL A 203 8.67 -36.29 -9.38
N SER A 204 9.39 -35.97 -8.32
CA SER A 204 9.42 -36.81 -7.13
C SER A 204 8.07 -36.72 -6.42
N THR A 205 7.11 -37.57 -6.80
CA THR A 205 6.00 -37.95 -5.93
C THR A 205 6.58 -38.79 -4.80
N PHE A 206 7.15 -38.14 -3.79
CA PHE A 206 7.39 -38.78 -2.50
C PHE A 206 6.33 -38.29 -1.52
N ILE A 207 5.25 -39.05 -1.48
CA ILE A 207 4.26 -39.10 -0.39
C ILE A 207 4.95 -39.77 0.81
N PRO A 208 4.68 -39.30 2.03
CA PRO A 208 3.93 -40.17 2.95
C PRO A 208 2.57 -39.59 3.32
#